data_AF-A0A379SQW8-F1
#
_entry.id   AF-A0A379SQW8-F1
#
_cell.length_a   1.000
_cell.length_b   1.000
_cell.length_c   1.000
_cell.angle_alpha   90.00
_cell.angle_beta   90.00
_cell.angle_gamma   90.00
#
_symmetry.space_group_name_H-M   'P 1'
#
loop_
_entity.id
_entity.type
_entity.pdbx_description
1 polymer ?
#
loop_
_entity_poly.entity_id
_entity_poly.type
_entity_poly.pdbx_seq_one_letter_code
_entity_poly.pdbx_strand_id
1 'polypeptide(L)'
;MVGAGKADGAMDAGNMLKPALARGELHCVGATTLDEYRQYIEKDAALERRFQKVFVAEPSVEDTIAILRGLKERYELHHHVQITDPAIVAAATLSHRYIADRQLPDKAIDLIDEAASSIRMQIDSKPEELDRLDRRIIQLKLEQQALMKESDEASKKRLDMLNEELDDKERQYSELEEEWKAEKASLSGTQTIKAELEQAKIAIEQARRVGDLARMSELQYGKIPELEKQLEAATQSGRQNYASVA
;
A
#
# COMPACT_ATOMS: atom_id res chain seq x y z
N MET A 1 24.03 -5.62 -20.34
CA MET A 1 25.44 -5.18 -20.37
C MET A 1 26.34 -6.11 -21.20
N VAL A 2 26.18 -7.43 -21.13
CA VAL A 2 26.78 -8.34 -22.12
C VAL A 2 25.79 -8.52 -23.27
N GLY A 3 26.18 -8.23 -24.51
CA GLY A 3 25.37 -8.53 -25.71
C GLY A 3 24.25 -7.54 -26.09
N ALA A 4 23.81 -6.66 -25.20
CA ALA A 4 22.76 -5.65 -25.46
C ALA A 4 23.22 -4.44 -26.30
N GLY A 5 24.48 -4.43 -26.78
CA GLY A 5 25.12 -3.32 -27.49
C GLY A 5 25.55 -3.64 -28.92
N LYS A 6 24.93 -4.61 -29.60
CA LYS A 6 25.29 -4.98 -30.99
C LYS A 6 24.89 -3.94 -32.05
N ALA A 7 24.27 -2.83 -31.66
CA ALA A 7 24.06 -1.68 -32.53
C ALA A 7 25.20 -0.65 -32.34
N ASP A 8 26.16 -0.70 -33.26
CA ASP A 8 26.96 0.44 -33.75
C ASP A 8 27.67 1.37 -32.74
N GLY A 9 28.46 0.80 -31.82
CA GLY A 9 29.55 1.54 -31.16
C GLY A 9 29.55 1.61 -29.63
N ALA A 10 28.63 0.93 -28.94
CA ALA A 10 28.72 0.77 -27.48
C ALA A 10 29.83 -0.23 -27.12
N MET A 11 30.79 0.15 -26.27
CA MET A 11 31.84 -0.74 -25.76
C MET A 11 31.22 -2.04 -25.22
N ASP A 12 31.68 -3.19 -25.70
CA ASP A 12 31.28 -4.50 -25.19
C ASP A 12 31.88 -4.71 -23.79
N ALA A 13 31.14 -4.26 -22.78
CA ALA A 13 31.48 -4.41 -21.37
C ALA A 13 31.77 -5.88 -21.00
N GLY A 14 31.26 -6.86 -21.76
CA GLY A 14 31.58 -8.27 -21.59
C GLY A 14 33.08 -8.58 -21.70
N ASN A 15 33.78 -7.96 -22.65
CA ASN A 15 35.22 -8.18 -22.81
C ASN A 15 36.07 -7.48 -21.74
N MET A 16 35.55 -6.40 -21.13
CA MET A 16 36.20 -5.72 -20.01
C MET A 16 36.06 -6.50 -18.68
N LEU A 17 34.96 -7.24 -18.50
CA LEU A 17 34.70 -8.01 -17.28
C LEU A 17 35.44 -9.35 -17.25
N LYS A 18 35.70 -9.97 -18.41
CA LYS A 18 36.37 -11.29 -18.51
C LYS A 18 37.70 -11.39 -17.74
N PRO A 19 38.65 -10.42 -17.84
CA PRO A 19 39.90 -10.52 -17.09
C PRO A 19 39.70 -10.48 -15.57
N ALA A 20 38.80 -9.61 -15.07
CA ALA A 20 38.52 -9.48 -13.64
C ALA A 20 37.80 -10.73 -13.08
N LEU A 21 36.85 -11.28 -13.84
CA LEU A 21 36.17 -12.54 -13.50
C LEU A 21 37.13 -13.74 -13.52
N ALA A 22 38.07 -13.77 -14.46
CA ALA A 22 39.06 -14.85 -14.57
C ALA A 22 40.08 -14.82 -13.41
N ARG A 23 40.46 -13.63 -12.94
CA ARG A 23 41.37 -13.45 -11.80
C ARG A 23 40.67 -13.54 -10.43
N GLY A 24 39.34 -13.58 -10.40
CA GLY A 24 38.57 -13.60 -9.14
C GLY A 24 38.58 -12.27 -8.38
N GLU A 25 38.96 -11.17 -9.04
CA GLU A 25 38.96 -9.82 -8.46
C GLU A 25 37.55 -9.23 -8.36
N LEU A 26 36.61 -9.77 -9.15
CA LEU A 26 35.23 -9.34 -9.19
C LEU A 26 34.29 -10.47 -8.78
N HIS A 27 33.54 -10.25 -7.70
CA HIS A 27 32.37 -11.05 -7.36
C HIS A 27 31.13 -10.34 -7.87
N CYS A 28 30.33 -11.02 -8.69
CA CYS A 28 29.08 -10.46 -9.19
C CYS A 28 27.97 -11.52 -9.23
N VAL A 29 26.73 -11.05 -9.17
CA VAL A 29 25.52 -11.84 -9.39
C VAL A 29 24.84 -11.27 -10.62
N GLY A 30 24.64 -12.11 -11.64
CA GLY A 30 23.92 -11.75 -12.86
C GLY A 30 22.46 -12.20 -12.78
N ALA A 31 21.54 -11.37 -13.27
CA ALA A 31 20.14 -11.73 -13.48
C ALA A 31 19.79 -11.51 -14.95
N THR A 32 19.24 -12.54 -15.60
CA THR A 32 18.89 -12.52 -17.02
C THR A 32 17.87 -13.63 -17.30
N THR A 33 17.16 -13.55 -18.42
CA THR A 33 16.25 -14.60 -18.85
C THR A 33 17.02 -15.81 -19.39
N LEU A 34 16.35 -16.97 -19.46
CA LEU A 34 16.97 -18.19 -20.00
C LEU A 34 17.37 -18.02 -21.48
N ASP A 35 16.58 -17.28 -22.25
CA ASP A 35 16.83 -17.06 -23.68
C ASP A 35 18.05 -16.17 -23.91
N GLU A 36 18.17 -15.07 -23.16
CA GLU A 36 19.36 -14.22 -23.17
C GLU A 36 20.60 -14.96 -22.68
N TYR A 37 20.47 -15.78 -21.63
CA TYR A 37 21.56 -16.62 -21.14
C TYR A 37 22.09 -17.54 -22.25
N ARG A 38 21.19 -18.25 -22.95
CA ARG A 38 21.52 -19.11 -24.10
C ARG A 38 22.15 -18.32 -25.25
N GLN A 39 21.70 -17.10 -25.47
CA GLN A 39 22.17 -16.28 -26.58
C GLN A 39 23.54 -15.67 -26.35
N TYR A 40 23.84 -15.23 -25.12
CA TYR A 40 24.99 -14.38 -24.83
C TYR A 40 26.03 -14.98 -23.88
N ILE A 41 25.64 -15.88 -22.97
CA ILE A 41 26.55 -16.44 -21.96
C ILE A 41 26.98 -17.86 -22.35
N GLU A 42 26.02 -18.71 -22.74
CA GLU A 42 26.30 -20.10 -23.11
C GLU A 42 27.12 -20.25 -24.39
N LYS A 43 27.05 -19.27 -25.30
CA LYS A 43 27.88 -19.25 -26.51
C LYS A 43 29.32 -18.81 -26.25
N ASP A 44 29.62 -18.26 -25.08
CA ASP A 44 30.95 -17.77 -24.72
C ASP A 44 31.58 -18.67 -23.66
N ALA A 45 32.47 -19.56 -24.09
CA ALA A 45 33.13 -20.55 -23.23
C ALA A 45 33.92 -19.94 -22.06
N ALA A 46 34.34 -18.67 -22.15
CA ALA A 46 35.03 -18.00 -21.06
C ALA A 46 34.05 -17.56 -19.96
N LEU A 47 32.84 -17.12 -20.32
CA LEU A 47 31.81 -16.70 -19.38
C LEU A 47 31.07 -17.91 -18.79
N GLU A 48 30.74 -18.90 -19.62
CA GLU A 48 30.04 -20.12 -19.18
C GLU A 48 30.79 -20.83 -18.04
N ARG A 49 32.13 -20.90 -18.10
CA ARG A 49 32.96 -21.52 -17.06
C ARG A 49 33.07 -20.70 -15.77
N ARG A 50 32.62 -19.45 -15.77
CA ARG A 50 32.74 -18.52 -14.63
C ARG A 50 31.41 -18.24 -13.95
N PHE A 51 30.29 -18.47 -14.64
CA PHE A 51 28.96 -18.34 -14.08
C PHE A 51 28.36 -19.70 -13.76
N GLN A 52 27.94 -19.89 -12.51
CA GLN A 52 27.09 -21.00 -12.13
C GLN A 52 25.63 -20.68 -12.49
N LYS A 53 24.96 -21.58 -13.23
CA LYS A 53 23.52 -21.46 -13.49
C LYS A 53 22.76 -21.69 -12.18
N VAL A 54 21.97 -20.71 -11.75
CA VAL A 54 20.99 -20.81 -10.67
C VAL A 54 19.63 -20.51 -11.27
N PHE A 55 18.77 -21.53 -11.38
CA PHE A 55 17.45 -21.38 -11.97
C PHE A 55 16.46 -20.87 -10.93
N VAL A 56 15.79 -19.77 -11.23
CA VAL A 56 14.72 -19.20 -10.41
C VAL A 56 13.43 -19.37 -11.18
N ALA A 57 12.57 -20.28 -10.70
CA ALA A 57 11.28 -20.54 -11.30
C ALA A 57 10.22 -19.55 -10.82
N GLU A 58 9.14 -19.39 -11.60
CA GLU A 58 7.93 -18.73 -11.14
C GLU A 58 7.35 -19.50 -9.94
N PRO A 59 6.97 -18.82 -8.83
CA PRO A 59 6.34 -19.46 -7.69
C PRO A 59 4.95 -20.00 -8.04
N SER A 60 4.51 -21.03 -7.30
CA SER A 60 3.12 -21.48 -7.38
C SER A 60 2.16 -20.42 -6.82
N VAL A 61 0.85 -20.62 -7.02
CA VAL A 61 -0.18 -19.76 -6.40
C VAL A 61 -0.07 -19.82 -4.87
N GLU A 62 0.16 -20.99 -4.28
CA GLU A 62 0.33 -21.15 -2.83
C GLU A 62 1.58 -20.42 -2.31
N ASP A 63 2.70 -20.56 -3.01
CA ASP A 63 3.94 -19.86 -2.68
C ASP A 63 3.75 -18.33 -2.79
N THR A 64 3.01 -17.88 -3.81
CA THR A 64 2.71 -16.46 -3.99
C THR A 64 1.84 -15.93 -2.85
N ILE A 65 0.85 -16.69 -2.37
CA ILE A 65 0.07 -16.33 -1.19
C ILE A 65 0.98 -16.19 0.03
N ALA A 66 1.94 -17.11 0.23
CA ALA A 66 2.90 -17.02 1.33
C ALA A 66 3.82 -15.79 1.22
N ILE A 67 4.31 -15.49 0.01
CA ILE A 67 5.10 -14.28 -0.28
C ILE A 67 4.29 -13.02 0.04
N LEU A 68 3.05 -12.93 -0.45
CA LEU A 68 2.16 -11.78 -0.20
C LEU A 68 1.84 -11.62 1.29
N ARG A 69 1.63 -12.72 2.03
CA ARG A 69 1.47 -12.67 3.50
C ARG A 69 2.71 -12.13 4.20
N GLY A 70 3.91 -12.47 3.73
CA GLY A 70 5.16 -11.91 4.24
C GLY A 70 5.35 -10.43 3.90
N LEU A 71 4.83 -9.97 2.76
CA LEU A 71 4.87 -8.57 2.33
C LEU A 71 3.73 -7.72 2.89
N LYS A 72 2.66 -8.36 3.39
CA LYS A 72 1.42 -7.72 3.86
C LYS A 72 1.68 -6.53 4.77
N GLU A 73 2.46 -6.73 5.85
CA GLU A 73 2.71 -5.69 6.85
C GLU A 73 3.37 -4.44 6.25
N ARG A 74 4.29 -4.63 5.28
CA ARG A 74 4.96 -3.53 4.59
C ARG A 74 4.02 -2.75 3.69
N TYR A 75 3.15 -3.43 2.95
CA TYR A 75 2.17 -2.77 2.08
C TYR A 75 1.07 -2.07 2.90
N GLU A 76 0.59 -2.69 3.98
CA GLU A 76 -0.33 -2.03 4.91
C GLU A 76 0.29 -0.74 5.46
N LEU A 77 1.56 -0.77 5.86
CA LEU A 77 2.26 0.41 6.34
C LEU A 77 2.42 1.47 5.22
N HIS A 78 2.85 1.05 4.03
CA HIS A 78 3.07 1.96 2.90
C HIS A 78 1.78 2.69 2.49
N HIS A 79 0.70 1.95 2.26
CA HIS A 79 -0.57 2.52 1.81
C HIS A 79 -1.48 2.97 2.95
N HIS A 80 -1.15 2.68 4.22
CA HIS A 80 -1.98 2.91 5.41
C HIS A 80 -3.41 2.38 5.25
N VAL A 81 -3.50 1.14 4.79
CA VAL A 81 -4.75 0.38 4.66
C VAL A 81 -4.60 -0.95 5.38
N GLN A 82 -5.71 -1.65 5.61
CA GLN A 82 -5.67 -3.04 6.05
C GLN A 82 -5.90 -3.97 4.86
N ILE A 83 -5.06 -4.99 4.73
CA ILE A 83 -5.14 -5.97 3.66
C ILE A 83 -5.69 -7.28 4.25
N THR A 84 -6.87 -7.68 3.79
CA THR A 84 -7.50 -8.91 4.28
C THR A 84 -6.85 -10.15 3.65
N ASP A 85 -6.83 -11.27 4.38
CA ASP A 85 -6.30 -12.54 3.84
C ASP A 85 -7.09 -13.01 2.59
N PRO A 86 -8.43 -12.90 2.53
CA PRO A 86 -9.17 -13.17 1.30
C PRO A 86 -8.75 -12.31 0.11
N ALA A 87 -8.37 -11.04 0.33
CA ALA A 87 -7.87 -10.18 -0.75
C ALA A 87 -6.51 -10.69 -1.29
N ILE A 88 -5.63 -11.18 -0.43
CA ILE A 88 -4.35 -11.80 -0.83
C ILE A 88 -4.59 -13.05 -1.69
N VAL A 89 -5.48 -13.94 -1.22
CA VAL A 89 -5.82 -15.18 -1.95
C VAL A 89 -6.46 -14.85 -3.30
N ALA A 90 -7.36 -13.88 -3.35
CA ALA A 90 -7.98 -13.41 -4.58
C ALA A 90 -6.96 -12.81 -5.54
N ALA A 91 -6.05 -11.95 -5.07
CA ALA A 91 -5.01 -11.34 -5.91
C ALA A 91 -4.12 -12.41 -6.57
N ALA A 92 -3.66 -13.40 -5.81
CA ALA A 92 -2.85 -14.50 -6.35
C ALA A 92 -3.63 -15.37 -7.35
N THR A 93 -4.87 -15.74 -7.01
CA THR A 93 -5.69 -16.64 -7.83
C THR A 93 -6.16 -15.97 -9.12
N LEU A 94 -6.65 -14.73 -9.04
CA LEU A 94 -7.20 -14.01 -10.18
C LEU A 94 -6.10 -13.52 -11.12
N SER A 95 -4.98 -13.02 -10.59
CA SER A 95 -3.83 -12.64 -11.44
C SER A 95 -3.27 -13.85 -12.18
N HIS A 96 -3.19 -15.02 -11.52
CA HIS A 96 -2.76 -16.24 -12.18
C HIS A 96 -3.72 -16.67 -13.30
N ARG A 97 -5.03 -16.54 -13.08
CA ARG A 97 -6.05 -16.98 -14.03
C ARG A 97 -6.26 -16.04 -15.23
N TYR A 98 -6.20 -14.73 -15.01
CA TYR A 98 -6.65 -13.74 -16.00
C TYR A 98 -5.50 -12.92 -16.62
N ILE A 99 -4.34 -12.85 -15.98
CA ILE A 99 -3.17 -12.11 -16.48
C ILE A 99 -2.12 -13.12 -16.96
N ALA A 100 -2.15 -13.45 -18.25
CA ALA A 100 -1.34 -14.51 -18.84
C ALA A 100 0.03 -14.03 -19.37
N ASP A 101 0.18 -12.73 -19.60
CA ASP A 101 1.37 -12.08 -20.17
C ASP A 101 2.43 -11.72 -19.11
N ARG A 102 2.11 -11.89 -17.83
CA ARG A 102 2.99 -11.60 -16.68
C ARG A 102 3.11 -12.79 -15.73
N GLN A 103 4.18 -12.82 -14.95
CA GLN A 103 4.52 -13.91 -14.04
C GLN A 103 4.21 -13.55 -12.58
N LEU A 104 3.88 -14.55 -11.77
CA LEU A 104 3.89 -14.45 -10.32
C LEU A 104 5.34 -14.29 -9.81
N PRO A 105 5.54 -13.68 -8.63
CA PRO A 105 4.55 -13.04 -7.76
C PRO A 105 4.23 -11.58 -8.18
N ASP A 106 4.99 -11.04 -9.13
CA ASP A 106 4.97 -9.63 -9.57
C ASP A 106 3.56 -9.12 -9.89
N LYS A 107 2.83 -9.80 -10.78
CA LYS A 107 1.45 -9.42 -11.14
C LYS A 107 0.46 -9.42 -9.98
N ALA A 108 0.68 -10.27 -8.96
CA ALA A 108 -0.20 -10.33 -7.80
C ALA A 108 0.12 -9.21 -6.80
N ILE A 109 1.41 -8.87 -6.67
CA ILE A 109 1.86 -7.71 -5.90
C ILE A 109 1.29 -6.43 -6.49
N ASP A 110 1.34 -6.26 -7.80
CA ASP A 110 0.75 -5.09 -8.49
C ASP A 110 -0.74 -4.93 -8.21
N LEU A 111 -1.52 -6.01 -8.25
CA LEU A 111 -2.95 -5.93 -7.93
C LEU A 111 -3.20 -5.47 -6.49
N ILE A 112 -2.37 -5.92 -5.54
CA ILE A 112 -2.47 -5.49 -4.15
C ILE A 112 -2.08 -4.01 -4.02
N ASP A 113 -1.01 -3.57 -4.69
CA ASP A 113 -0.53 -2.18 -4.69
C ASP A 113 -1.58 -1.22 -5.27
N GLU A 114 -2.19 -1.59 -6.40
CA GLU A 114 -3.24 -0.81 -7.06
C GLU A 114 -4.51 -0.74 -6.22
N ALA A 115 -4.97 -1.88 -5.67
CA ALA A 115 -6.13 -1.90 -4.78
C ALA A 115 -5.89 -1.08 -3.50
N ALA A 116 -4.71 -1.20 -2.90
CA ALA A 116 -4.36 -0.45 -1.69
C ALA A 116 -4.29 1.06 -1.96
N SER A 117 -3.74 1.46 -3.11
CA SER A 117 -3.72 2.86 -3.56
C SER A 117 -5.12 3.41 -3.81
N SER A 118 -6.01 2.61 -4.41
CA SER A 118 -7.41 2.98 -4.63
C SER A 118 -8.15 3.23 -3.31
N ILE A 119 -8.02 2.32 -2.34
CA ILE A 119 -8.64 2.45 -1.01
C ILE A 119 -8.08 3.66 -0.26
N ARG A 120 -6.77 3.90 -0.33
CA ARG A 120 -6.16 5.11 0.25
C ARG A 120 -6.80 6.38 -0.30
N MET A 121 -6.95 6.47 -1.62
CA MET A 121 -7.57 7.65 -2.24
C MET A 121 -9.01 7.86 -1.75
N GLN A 122 -9.77 6.78 -1.53
CA GLN A 122 -11.12 6.85 -0.98
C GLN A 122 -11.14 7.34 0.48
N ILE A 123 -10.21 6.87 1.32
CA ILE A 123 -10.09 7.30 2.73
C ILE A 123 -9.75 8.80 2.85
N ASP A 124 -8.88 9.30 1.97
CA ASP A 124 -8.46 10.71 2.00
C ASP A 124 -9.52 11.66 1.43
N SER A 125 -10.43 11.14 0.60
CA SER A 125 -11.49 11.91 -0.05
C SER A 125 -12.68 12.15 0.88
N LYS A 126 -13.41 13.26 0.65
CA LYS A 126 -14.68 13.52 1.34
C LYS A 126 -15.70 12.43 0.93
N PRO A 127 -16.37 11.77 1.89
CA PRO A 127 -17.42 10.80 1.59
C PRO A 127 -18.50 11.39 0.68
N GLU A 128 -19.02 10.58 -0.24
CA GLU A 128 -20.01 11.04 -1.23
C GLU A 128 -21.27 11.59 -0.56
N GLU A 129 -21.69 11.02 0.56
CA GLU A 129 -22.85 11.48 1.34
C GLU A 129 -22.63 12.89 1.90
N LEU A 130 -21.45 13.17 2.44
CA LEU A 130 -21.06 14.49 2.91
C LEU A 130 -21.01 15.50 1.77
N ASP A 131 -20.47 15.14 0.59
CA ASP A 131 -20.46 16.02 -0.58
C ASP A 131 -21.88 16.31 -1.11
N ARG A 132 -22.77 15.31 -1.12
CA ARG A 132 -24.17 15.49 -1.49
C ARG A 132 -24.92 16.43 -0.53
N LEU A 133 -24.71 16.26 0.77
CA LEU A 133 -25.32 17.14 1.79
C LEU A 133 -24.80 18.57 1.69
N ASP A 134 -23.48 18.75 1.52
CA ASP A 134 -22.86 20.07 1.38
C ASP A 134 -23.41 20.83 0.18
N ARG A 135 -23.49 20.18 -0.99
CA ARG A 135 -24.10 20.76 -2.19
C ARG A 135 -25.56 21.14 -1.97
N ARG A 136 -26.32 20.31 -1.25
CA ARG A 136 -27.73 20.59 -0.94
C ARG A 136 -27.87 21.77 0.01
N ILE A 137 -27.06 21.85 1.06
CA ILE A 137 -27.02 22.97 2.01
C ILE A 137 -26.69 24.28 1.28
N ILE A 138 -25.69 24.27 0.40
CA ILE A 138 -25.34 25.45 -0.41
C ILE A 138 -26.53 25.88 -1.28
N GLN A 139 -27.21 24.94 -1.94
CA GLN A 139 -28.39 25.24 -2.75
C GLN A 139 -29.51 25.89 -1.91
N LEU A 140 -29.80 25.33 -0.74
CA LEU A 140 -30.82 25.86 0.18
C LEU A 140 -30.42 27.25 0.67
N LYS A 141 -29.16 27.49 1.04
CA LYS A 141 -28.67 28.84 1.45
C LYS A 141 -28.81 29.89 0.35
N LEU A 142 -28.60 29.51 -0.91
CA LEU A 142 -28.81 30.42 -2.05
C LEU A 142 -30.30 30.76 -2.23
N GLU A 143 -31.20 29.77 -2.11
CA GLU A 143 -32.65 29.97 -2.18
C GLU A 143 -33.13 30.82 -0.98
N GLN A 144 -32.60 30.58 0.22
CA GLN A 144 -32.84 31.38 1.43
C GLN A 144 -32.50 32.87 1.19
N GLN A 145 -31.28 33.15 0.68
CA GLN A 145 -30.83 34.51 0.40
C GLN A 145 -31.69 35.23 -0.66
N ALA A 146 -32.24 34.49 -1.62
CA ALA A 146 -33.16 35.04 -2.60
C ALA A 146 -34.51 35.41 -1.95
N LEU A 147 -35.08 34.49 -1.17
CA LEU A 147 -36.38 34.67 -0.50
C LEU A 147 -36.35 35.75 0.59
N MET A 148 -35.20 35.98 1.24
CA MET A 148 -35.03 37.06 2.23
C MET A 148 -35.25 38.47 1.64
N LYS A 149 -35.18 38.63 0.32
CA LYS A 149 -35.43 39.92 -0.38
C LYS A 149 -36.88 40.10 -0.77
N GLU A 150 -37.68 39.05 -0.70
CA GLU A 150 -39.11 39.06 -1.04
C GLU A 150 -39.95 39.38 0.21
N SER A 151 -41.13 39.96 -0.01
CA SER A 151 -41.97 40.48 1.09
C SER A 151 -43.39 39.91 1.12
N ASP A 152 -43.75 39.08 0.14
CA ASP A 152 -45.06 38.44 0.07
C ASP A 152 -45.19 37.27 1.07
N GLU A 153 -46.42 37.00 1.49
CA GLU A 153 -46.73 35.98 2.50
C GLU A 153 -46.36 34.55 2.05
N ALA A 154 -46.39 34.26 0.75
CA ALA A 154 -46.00 32.95 0.24
C ALA A 154 -44.49 32.73 0.36
N SER A 155 -43.69 33.76 0.05
CA SER A 155 -42.23 33.76 0.21
C SER A 155 -41.81 33.62 1.68
N LYS A 156 -42.49 34.30 2.62
CA LYS A 156 -42.21 34.12 4.06
C LYS A 156 -42.47 32.69 4.53
N LYS A 157 -43.61 32.12 4.14
CA LYS A 157 -43.94 30.73 4.50
C LYS A 157 -42.97 29.72 3.88
N ARG A 158 -42.51 29.97 2.65
CA ARG A 158 -41.48 29.15 1.99
C ARG A 158 -40.13 29.28 2.68
N LEU A 159 -39.76 30.49 3.11
CA LEU A 159 -38.54 30.75 3.87
C LEU A 159 -38.52 29.98 5.19
N ASP A 160 -39.64 29.95 5.92
CA ASP A 160 -39.75 29.19 7.17
C ASP A 160 -39.54 27.68 6.95
N MET A 161 -40.22 27.10 5.95
CA MET A 161 -40.03 25.68 5.58
C MET A 161 -38.59 25.39 5.14
N LEU A 162 -37.96 26.33 4.45
CA LEU A 162 -36.59 26.17 3.95
C LEU A 162 -35.58 26.26 5.09
N ASN A 163 -35.82 27.10 6.10
CA ASN A 163 -35.00 27.16 7.31
C ASN A 163 -35.07 25.83 8.08
N GLU A 164 -36.25 25.23 8.21
CA GLU A 164 -36.40 23.91 8.84
C GLU A 164 -35.64 22.82 8.06
N GLU A 165 -35.75 22.79 6.73
CA GLU A 165 -35.01 21.83 5.89
C GLU A 165 -33.49 22.07 5.97
N LEU A 166 -33.06 23.33 6.01
CA LEU A 166 -31.65 23.70 6.14
C LEU A 166 -31.09 23.23 7.49
N ASP A 167 -31.77 23.49 8.60
CA ASP A 167 -31.36 23.07 9.94
C ASP A 167 -31.27 21.53 10.04
N ASP A 168 -32.20 20.79 9.44
CA ASP A 168 -32.16 19.33 9.37
C ASP A 168 -30.92 18.83 8.60
N LYS A 169 -30.64 19.43 7.43
CA LYS A 169 -29.49 19.05 6.60
C LYS A 169 -28.16 19.44 7.22
N GLU A 170 -28.07 20.60 7.86
CA GLU A 170 -26.87 21.02 8.58
C GLU A 170 -26.57 20.11 9.78
N ARG A 171 -27.59 19.65 10.49
CA ARG A 171 -27.45 18.66 11.56
C ARG A 171 -26.92 17.32 11.04
N GLN A 172 -27.55 16.76 10.01
CA GLN A 172 -27.10 15.52 9.35
C GLN A 172 -25.66 15.63 8.85
N TYR A 173 -25.30 16.78 8.26
CA TYR A 173 -23.94 17.05 7.82
C TYR A 173 -22.96 17.08 8.99
N SER A 174 -23.31 17.78 10.08
CA SER A 174 -22.46 17.87 11.27
C SER A 174 -22.22 16.51 11.92
N GLU A 175 -23.26 15.68 12.02
CA GLU A 175 -23.17 14.33 12.59
C GLU A 175 -22.21 13.45 11.76
N LEU A 176 -22.40 13.40 10.44
CA LEU A 176 -21.54 12.63 9.53
C LEU A 176 -20.11 13.19 9.46
N GLU A 177 -19.94 14.51 9.54
CA GLU A 177 -18.62 15.13 9.53
C GLU A 177 -17.84 14.80 10.81
N GLU A 178 -18.50 14.76 11.96
CA GLU A 178 -17.89 14.38 13.23
C GLU A 178 -17.49 12.90 13.22
N GLU A 179 -18.35 12.01 12.73
CA GLU A 179 -18.05 10.59 12.55
C GLU A 179 -16.82 10.40 11.62
N TRP A 180 -16.82 11.04 10.45
CA TRP A 180 -15.70 10.95 9.51
C TRP A 180 -14.39 11.47 10.10
N LYS A 181 -14.42 12.58 10.86
CA LYS A 181 -13.23 13.10 11.56
C LYS A 181 -12.74 12.13 12.63
N ALA A 182 -13.65 11.52 13.39
CA ALA A 182 -13.32 10.54 14.41
C ALA A 182 -12.67 9.27 13.80
N GLU A 183 -13.23 8.75 12.71
CA GLU A 183 -12.67 7.63 11.97
C GLU A 183 -11.27 7.93 11.43
N LYS A 184 -11.09 9.10 10.81
CA LYS A 184 -9.79 9.53 10.26
C LYS A 184 -8.73 9.69 11.35
N ALA A 185 -9.11 10.22 12.52
CA ALA A 185 -8.22 10.33 13.67
C ALA A 185 -7.82 8.95 14.22
N SER A 186 -8.77 8.02 14.31
CA SER A 186 -8.53 6.64 14.75
C SER A 186 -7.58 5.89 13.80
N LEU A 187 -7.76 6.03 12.49
CA LEU A 187 -6.88 5.46 11.47
C LEU A 187 -5.45 6.03 11.58
N SER A 188 -5.32 7.35 11.74
CA SER A 188 -4.02 8.01 11.87
C SER A 188 -3.26 7.52 13.11
N GLY A 189 -3.93 7.41 14.26
CA GLY A 189 -3.31 6.90 15.50
C GLY A 189 -2.88 5.44 15.39
N THR A 190 -3.68 4.59 14.74
CA THR A 190 -3.31 3.19 14.47
C THR A 190 -2.05 3.11 13.60
N GLN A 191 -1.95 4.01 12.62
CA GLN A 191 -0.82 4.02 11.69
C GLN A 191 0.50 4.44 12.35
N THR A 192 0.49 5.45 13.21
CA THR A 192 1.70 5.87 13.93
C THR A 192 2.26 4.74 14.79
N ILE A 193 1.37 4.01 15.48
CA ILE A 193 1.77 2.85 16.30
C ILE A 193 2.38 1.75 15.42
N LYS A 194 1.78 1.43 14.26
CA LYS A 194 2.36 0.47 13.30
C LYS A 194 3.74 0.89 12.81
N ALA A 195 3.93 2.17 12.51
CA ALA A 195 5.22 2.68 12.05
C ALA A 195 6.31 2.57 13.13
N GLU A 196 5.97 2.89 14.39
CA GLU A 196 6.87 2.73 15.53
C GLU A 196 7.23 1.26 15.79
N LEU A 197 6.25 0.36 15.65
CA LEU A 197 6.47 -1.09 15.79
C LEU A 197 7.44 -1.62 14.72
N GLU A 198 7.28 -1.22 13.46
CA GLU A 198 8.19 -1.63 12.39
C GLU A 198 9.60 -1.07 12.60
N GLN A 199 9.73 0.19 13.06
CA GLN A 199 11.04 0.74 13.43
C GLN A 199 11.69 -0.02 14.58
N ALA A 200 10.90 -0.45 15.58
CA ALA A 200 11.39 -1.28 16.67
C ALA A 200 11.87 -2.67 16.18
N LYS A 201 11.15 -3.28 15.23
CA LYS A 201 11.53 -4.54 14.56
C LYS A 201 12.81 -4.41 13.73
N ILE A 202 13.00 -3.28 13.04
CA ILE A 202 14.26 -3.00 12.32
C ILE A 202 15.41 -2.80 13.31
N ALA A 203 15.17 -2.07 14.41
CA ALA A 203 16.18 -1.77 15.42
C ALA A 203 16.68 -3.03 16.14
N ILE A 204 15.81 -4.01 16.42
CA ILE A 204 16.23 -5.29 17.03
C ILE A 204 17.11 -6.11 16.06
N GLU A 205 16.78 -6.13 14.77
CA GLU A 205 17.62 -6.80 13.76
C GLU A 205 18.98 -6.13 13.59
N GLN A 206 19.04 -4.80 13.68
CA GLN A 206 20.30 -4.06 13.70
C GLN A 206 21.12 -4.38 14.96
N ALA A 207 20.50 -4.34 16.14
CA ALA A 207 21.14 -4.67 17.41
C ALA A 207 21.71 -6.11 17.40
N ARG A 208 20.98 -7.05 16.79
CA ARG A 208 21.43 -8.44 16.59
C ARG A 208 22.68 -8.55 15.73
N ARG A 209 22.80 -7.75 14.65
CA ARG A 209 23.98 -7.76 13.77
C ARG A 209 25.23 -7.22 14.45
N VAL A 210 25.09 -6.22 15.31
CA VAL A 210 26.21 -5.61 16.04
C VAL A 210 26.50 -6.27 17.40
N GLY A 211 25.64 -7.20 17.85
CA GLY A 211 25.81 -7.93 19.11
C GLY A 211 25.40 -7.14 20.37
N ASP A 212 24.55 -6.12 20.24
CA ASP A 212 24.06 -5.33 21.37
C ASP A 212 22.90 -6.05 22.09
N LEU A 213 23.25 -6.94 23.01
CA LEU A 213 22.29 -7.76 23.77
C LEU A 213 21.39 -6.94 24.70
N ALA A 214 21.89 -5.80 25.22
CA ALA A 214 21.11 -4.94 26.11
C ALA A 214 19.97 -4.27 25.34
N ARG A 215 20.29 -3.69 24.18
CA ARG A 215 19.29 -3.06 23.31
C ARG A 215 18.28 -4.07 22.76
N MET A 216 18.73 -5.28 22.40
CA MET A 216 17.83 -6.36 21.99
C MET A 216 16.82 -6.70 23.09
N SER A 217 17.27 -6.89 24.33
CA SER A 217 16.39 -7.23 25.45
C SER A 217 15.37 -6.13 25.74
N GLU A 218 15.78 -4.85 25.71
CA GLU A 218 14.88 -3.71 25.90
C GLU A 218 13.77 -3.66 24.83
N LEU A 219 14.14 -3.86 23.56
CA LEU A 219 13.18 -3.83 22.45
C LEU A 219 12.25 -5.04 22.47
N GLN A 220 12.80 -6.24 22.67
CA GLN A 220 12.06 -7.50 22.60
C GLN A 220 11.06 -7.68 23.73
N TYR A 221 11.41 -7.29 24.95
CA TYR A 221 10.57 -7.51 26.14
C TYR A 221 9.91 -6.24 26.68
N GLY A 222 10.30 -5.06 26.19
CA GLY A 222 9.71 -3.77 26.55
C GLY A 222 8.88 -3.19 25.42
N LYS A 223 9.56 -2.48 24.50
CA LYS A 223 8.89 -1.64 23.50
C LYS A 223 7.98 -2.39 22.53
N ILE A 224 8.42 -3.53 21.99
CA ILE A 224 7.64 -4.28 20.99
C ILE A 224 6.32 -4.80 21.60
N PRO A 225 6.31 -5.53 22.73
CA PRO A 225 5.07 -5.97 23.36
C PRO A 225 4.14 -4.83 23.78
N GLU A 226 4.69 -3.70 24.21
CA GLU A 226 3.90 -2.51 24.55
C GLU A 226 3.17 -1.95 23.32
N LEU A 227 3.89 -1.76 22.20
CA LEU A 227 3.34 -1.27 20.95
C LEU A 227 2.33 -2.25 20.34
N GLU A 228 2.57 -3.56 20.43
CA GLU A 228 1.61 -4.59 19.99
C GLU A 228 0.31 -4.50 20.78
N LYS A 229 0.39 -4.32 22.11
CA LYS A 229 -0.79 -4.17 22.96
C LYS A 229 -1.56 -2.88 22.67
N GLN A 230 -0.85 -1.78 22.45
CA GLN A 230 -1.46 -0.50 22.05
C GLN A 230 -2.16 -0.63 20.69
N LEU A 231 -1.52 -1.32 19.73
CA LEU A 231 -2.07 -1.55 18.40
C LEU A 231 -3.34 -2.41 18.44
N GLU A 232 -3.34 -3.49 19.24
CA GLU A 232 -4.54 -4.33 19.42
C GLU A 232 -5.69 -3.53 20.04
N ALA A 233 -5.41 -2.71 21.05
CA ALA A 233 -6.42 -1.87 21.69
C ALA A 233 -6.99 -0.81 20.71
N ALA A 234 -6.13 -0.16 19.92
CA ALA A 234 -6.55 0.78 18.89
C ALA A 234 -7.39 0.10 17.80
N THR A 235 -7.01 -1.11 17.38
CA THR A 235 -7.70 -1.87 16.34
C THR A 235 -9.05 -2.41 16.83
N GLN A 236 -9.18 -2.81 18.10
CA GLN A 236 -10.46 -3.22 18.69
C GLN A 236 -11.44 -2.05 18.80
N SER A 237 -10.98 -0.88 19.25
CA SER A 237 -11.79 0.34 19.27
C SER A 237 -12.24 0.75 17.87
N GLY A 238 -11.38 0.62 16.85
CA GLY A 238 -11.74 0.88 15.46
C GLY A 238 -12.73 -0.13 14.88
N ARG A 239 -12.62 -1.43 15.20
CA ARG A 239 -13.55 -2.48 14.74
C ARG A 239 -14.97 -2.34 15.31
N GLN A 240 -15.12 -1.84 16.53
CA GLN A 240 -16.44 -1.59 17.10
C GLN A 240 -17.20 -0.50 16.34
N ASN A 241 -16.50 0.48 15.78
CA ASN A 241 -17.10 1.51 14.93
C ASN A 241 -17.43 1.00 13.52
N TYR A 242 -16.58 0.15 12.93
CA TYR A 242 -16.87 -0.44 11.61
C TYR A 242 -18.05 -1.43 11.61
N ALA A 243 -18.32 -2.11 12.73
CA ALA A 243 -19.42 -3.08 12.84
C ALA A 243 -20.79 -2.42 13.11
N SER A 244 -20.85 -1.13 13.45
CA SER A 244 -22.11 -0.40 13.59
C SER A 244 -22.61 0.22 12.27
N VAL A 245 -21.79 0.20 11.22
CA VAL A 245 -22.06 0.86 9.93
C VAL A 245 -22.37 -0.17 8.80
N ALA A 246 -22.27 -1.47 9.08
CA ALA A 246 -22.66 -2.56 8.17
C ALA A 246 -23.92 -3.27 8.65
#